data_AF-A0A6G1IF79-F1
#
_entry.id   AF-A0A6G1IF79-F1
#
_cell.length_a   1.000
_cell.length_b   1.000
_cell.length_c   1.000
_cell.angle_alpha   90.00
_cell.angle_beta   90.00
_cell.angle_gamma   90.00
#
_symmetry.space_group_name_H-M   'P 1'
#
loop_
_entity.id
_entity.type
_entity.pdbx_description
1 polymer ?
#
loop_
_entity_poly.entity_id
_entity_poly.type
_entity_poly.pdbx_seq_one_letter_code
_entity_poly.pdbx_strand_id
1 'polypeptide(L)'
;MDDTKIVLITGANTGIGLETVKALLRSEQKYHILLGGRVLEKAKLASEEALAHSTSHSSVEPFLVDVESDESIMKAYEDLASGYPRIDCLVNNAGASFDACIQQGSMTMRQAWNKSWDVNVTGAQIMTSTFLPLLLKSSDPRLIFVTSGLSSLEGASDPSNPGNVVPPPGLPKVQAFAGYRACKTGLNMMMLNWARSLKSDGVKVWSVAPGLLATSLGGDPEVLRKLGAKDPGIGGEVLRGVIEGRRDADVGKAIREYKTPVQPW
;
A
#
# COMPACT_ATOMS: atom_id res chain seq x y z
N MET A 1 16.16 25.08 9.23
CA MET A 1 14.89 24.68 8.60
C MET A 1 14.51 23.33 9.20
N ASP A 2 13.25 23.13 9.59
CA ASP A 2 12.83 21.86 10.18
C ASP A 2 12.93 20.76 9.11
N ASP A 3 13.88 19.83 9.30
CA ASP A 3 14.18 18.74 8.38
C ASP A 3 13.16 17.58 8.51
N THR A 4 12.07 17.80 9.27
CA THR A 4 10.98 16.85 9.44
C THR A 4 10.28 16.57 8.11
N LYS A 5 10.24 15.30 7.72
CA LYS A 5 9.53 14.82 6.52
C LYS A 5 8.10 14.40 6.87
N ILE A 6 7.12 14.87 6.11
CA ILE A 6 5.71 14.54 6.33
C ILE A 6 5.31 13.34 5.46
N VAL A 7 4.92 12.23 6.08
CA VAL A 7 4.56 10.98 5.38
C VAL A 7 3.11 10.64 5.68
N LEU A 8 2.29 10.56 4.63
CA LEU A 8 0.88 10.16 4.72
C LEU A 8 0.71 8.72 4.26
N ILE A 9 0.16 7.86 5.14
CA ILE A 9 0.00 6.43 4.88
C ILE A 9 -1.48 6.05 5.07
N THR A 10 -2.13 5.55 4.02
CA THR A 10 -3.51 5.04 4.11
C THR A 10 -3.56 3.61 4.64
N GLY A 11 -4.60 3.23 5.38
CA GLY A 11 -4.73 1.88 5.93
C GLY A 11 -3.62 1.51 6.92
N ALA A 12 -3.13 2.49 7.67
CA ALA A 12 -1.95 2.39 8.52
C ALA A 12 -2.24 1.97 9.97
N ASN A 13 -3.49 1.66 10.30
CA ASN A 13 -3.88 1.18 11.62
C ASN A 13 -3.61 -0.33 11.84
N THR A 14 -3.16 -1.05 10.81
CA THR A 14 -2.85 -2.49 10.88
C THR A 14 -1.92 -2.93 9.75
N GLY A 15 -1.46 -4.18 9.80
CA GLY A 15 -0.70 -4.83 8.74
C GLY A 15 0.56 -4.05 8.32
N ILE A 16 0.86 -4.06 7.02
CA ILE A 16 2.06 -3.43 6.45
C ILE A 16 2.09 -1.92 6.70
N GLY A 17 0.94 -1.25 6.70
CA GLY A 17 0.88 0.18 6.97
C GLY A 17 1.37 0.51 8.39
N LEU A 18 0.88 -0.22 9.40
CA LEU A 18 1.33 -0.04 10.78
C LEU A 18 2.81 -0.41 10.96
N GLU A 19 3.27 -1.48 10.31
CA GLU A 19 4.69 -1.86 10.34
C GLU A 19 5.58 -0.81 9.64
N THR A 20 5.08 -0.12 8.63
CA THR A 20 5.76 1.02 8.01
C THR A 20 5.87 2.19 8.98
N VAL A 21 4.80 2.52 9.72
CA VAL A 21 4.83 3.54 10.79
C VAL A 21 5.89 3.18 11.83
N LYS A 22 5.88 1.94 12.34
CA LYS A 22 6.87 1.46 13.32
C LYS A 22 8.30 1.52 12.78
N ALA A 23 8.51 1.19 11.50
CA ALA A 23 9.83 1.28 10.87
C ALA A 23 10.32 2.73 10.77
N LEU A 24 9.46 3.67 10.36
CA LEU A 24 9.79 5.09 10.27
C LEU A 24 10.09 5.70 11.66
N LEU A 25 9.38 5.28 12.70
CA LEU A 25 9.68 5.66 14.08
C LEU A 25 11.10 5.24 14.52
N ARG A 26 11.62 4.12 13.99
CA ARG A 26 13.00 3.66 14.25
C ARG A 26 14.07 4.32 13.36
N SER A 27 13.70 5.28 12.52
CA SER A 27 14.65 5.99 11.66
C SER A 27 15.31 7.14 12.40
N GLU A 28 16.56 7.43 12.03
CA GLU A 28 17.27 8.65 12.43
C GLU A 28 16.69 9.89 11.74
N GLN A 29 16.11 9.71 10.54
CA GLN A 29 15.37 10.78 9.86
C GLN A 29 14.11 11.09 10.67
N LYS A 30 13.92 12.37 10.98
CA LYS A 30 12.72 12.82 11.68
C LYS A 30 11.52 12.85 10.74
N TYR A 31 10.43 12.22 11.16
CA TYR A 31 9.16 12.16 10.44
C TYR A 31 8.00 12.74 11.25
N HIS A 32 7.05 13.33 10.54
CA HIS A 32 5.68 13.50 11.01
C HIS A 32 4.78 12.58 10.18
N ILE A 33 4.24 11.55 10.82
CA ILE A 33 3.58 10.44 10.15
C ILE A 33 2.07 10.58 10.30
N LEU A 34 1.38 10.89 9.21
CA LEU A 34 -0.07 10.92 9.14
C LEU A 34 -0.59 9.49 8.91
N LEU A 35 -1.14 8.90 9.97
CA LEU A 35 -1.63 7.52 10.02
C LEU A 35 -3.13 7.49 9.66
N GLY A 36 -3.42 7.15 8.41
CA GLY A 36 -4.79 7.11 7.89
C GLY A 36 -5.49 5.78 8.19
N GLY A 37 -6.74 5.85 8.66
CA GLY A 37 -7.59 4.68 8.82
C GLY A 37 -9.07 4.99 8.66
N ARG A 38 -9.85 4.00 8.23
CA ARG A 38 -11.31 4.12 8.01
C ARG A 38 -12.11 4.28 9.31
N VAL A 39 -11.55 3.85 10.44
CA VAL A 39 -12.16 3.99 11.76
C VAL A 39 -11.19 4.74 12.65
N LEU A 40 -11.52 5.99 12.98
CA LEU A 40 -10.62 6.91 13.69
C LEU A 40 -10.12 6.34 15.01
N GLU A 41 -10.99 5.70 15.80
CA GLU A 41 -10.59 5.10 17.08
C GLU A 41 -9.55 3.97 16.91
N LYS A 42 -9.64 3.17 15.84
CA LYS A 42 -8.61 2.17 15.54
C LYS A 42 -7.30 2.81 15.10
N ALA A 43 -7.36 3.93 14.39
CA ALA A 43 -6.17 4.69 13.99
C ALA A 43 -5.47 5.32 15.22
N LYS A 44 -6.24 5.88 16.16
CA LYS A 44 -5.71 6.42 17.44
C LYS A 44 -5.02 5.34 18.26
N LEU A 45 -5.69 4.21 18.49
CA LEU A 45 -5.10 3.09 19.23
C LEU A 45 -3.81 2.58 18.59
N ALA A 46 -3.78 2.45 17.26
CA ALA A 46 -2.58 2.01 16.55
C ALA A 46 -1.43 3.05 16.64
N SER A 47 -1.76 4.35 16.61
CA SER A 47 -0.80 5.44 16.81
C SER A 47 -0.20 5.41 18.21
N GLU A 48 -1.04 5.26 19.24
CA GLU A 48 -0.62 5.15 20.64
C GLU A 48 0.25 3.91 20.87
N GLU A 49 -0.15 2.75 20.35
CA GLU A 49 0.64 1.51 20.44
C GLU A 49 2.01 1.65 19.76
N ALA A 50 2.05 2.26 18.56
CA ALA A 50 3.31 2.48 17.85
C ALA A 50 4.26 3.41 18.62
N LEU A 51 3.72 4.44 19.30
CA LEU A 51 4.49 5.40 20.09
C LEU A 51 4.88 4.86 21.47
N ALA A 52 4.07 4.00 22.10
CA ALA A 52 4.30 3.48 23.45
C ALA A 52 5.66 2.76 23.60
N HIS A 53 6.17 2.21 22.50
CA HIS A 53 7.46 1.51 22.44
C HIS A 53 8.57 2.29 21.73
N SER A 54 8.33 3.57 21.45
CA SER A 54 9.21 4.43 20.64
C SER A 54 9.93 5.46 21.51
N THR A 55 11.25 5.58 21.34
CA THR A 55 12.05 6.72 21.84
C THR A 55 12.32 7.75 20.74
N SER A 56 11.56 7.69 19.64
CA SER A 56 11.78 8.47 18.43
C SER A 56 11.58 9.97 18.63
N HIS A 57 12.32 10.76 17.85
CA HIS A 57 12.05 12.18 17.64
C HIS A 57 10.94 12.44 16.61
N SER A 58 10.43 11.38 15.98
CA SER A 58 9.30 11.43 15.06
C SER A 58 7.95 11.44 15.80
N SER A 59 6.90 11.88 15.10
CA SER A 59 5.53 11.93 15.63
C SER A 59 4.57 11.14 14.74
N VAL A 60 3.47 10.67 15.33
CA VAL A 60 2.38 9.98 14.61
C VAL A 60 1.08 10.71 14.92
N GLU A 61 0.35 11.07 13.88
CA GLU A 61 -0.95 11.71 13.96
C GLU A 61 -1.99 10.86 13.22
N PRO A 62 -3.00 10.32 13.92
CA PRO A 62 -4.05 9.55 13.30
C PRO A 62 -5.05 10.46 12.59
N PHE A 63 -5.48 10.10 11.39
CA PHE A 63 -6.57 10.79 10.69
C PHE A 63 -7.59 9.81 10.09
N LEU A 64 -8.82 10.30 9.95
CA LEU A 64 -9.92 9.53 9.37
C LEU A 64 -9.84 9.60 7.85
N VAL A 65 -9.79 8.44 7.20
CA VAL A 65 -9.97 8.34 5.75
C VAL A 65 -10.54 6.98 5.38
N ASP A 66 -11.72 6.99 4.76
CA ASP A 66 -12.23 5.87 3.99
C ASP A 66 -11.85 6.06 2.52
N VAL A 67 -10.98 5.19 2.00
CA VAL A 67 -10.54 5.26 0.60
C VAL A 67 -11.64 4.88 -0.39
N GLU A 68 -12.79 4.42 0.11
CA GLU A 68 -13.96 4.03 -0.67
C GLU A 68 -15.04 5.14 -0.70
N SER A 69 -14.76 6.33 -0.14
CA SER A 69 -15.67 7.48 -0.16
C SER A 69 -14.93 8.76 -0.56
N ASP A 70 -15.33 9.32 -1.69
CA ASP A 70 -14.81 10.59 -2.21
C ASP A 70 -14.99 11.72 -1.19
N GLU A 71 -16.13 11.76 -0.51
CA GLU A 71 -16.40 12.73 0.55
C GLU A 71 -15.44 12.56 1.72
N SER A 72 -15.16 11.32 2.14
CA SER A 72 -14.18 11.06 3.21
C SER A 72 -12.76 11.47 2.80
N ILE A 73 -12.36 11.22 1.55
CA ILE A 73 -11.04 11.60 1.04
C ILE A 73 -10.92 13.12 0.96
N MET A 74 -11.94 13.80 0.43
CA MET A 74 -11.95 15.26 0.31
C MET A 74 -11.93 15.91 1.69
N LYS A 75 -12.72 15.39 2.64
CA LYS A 75 -12.74 15.90 4.02
C LYS A 75 -11.37 15.75 4.69
N ALA A 76 -10.72 14.60 4.54
CA ALA A 76 -9.37 14.38 5.05
C ALA A 76 -8.35 15.37 4.44
N TYR A 77 -8.48 15.67 3.15
CA TYR A 77 -7.64 16.68 2.51
C TYR A 77 -7.88 18.08 3.06
N GLU A 78 -9.14 18.51 3.22
CA GLU A 78 -9.46 19.84 3.79
C GLU A 78 -8.88 20.00 5.20
N ASP A 79 -9.04 18.99 6.03
CA ASP A 79 -8.56 18.99 7.41
C ASP A 79 -7.02 19.08 7.43
N LEU A 80 -6.32 18.29 6.62
CA LEU A 80 -4.85 18.25 6.60
C LEU A 80 -4.22 19.44 5.86
N ALA A 81 -4.80 19.90 4.74
CA ALA A 81 -4.27 21.02 3.96
C ALA A 81 -4.29 22.34 4.73
N SER A 82 -5.13 22.44 5.76
CA SER A 82 -5.18 23.60 6.66
C SER A 82 -4.00 23.64 7.65
N GLY A 83 -3.53 22.47 8.09
CA GLY A 83 -2.45 22.33 9.08
C GLY A 83 -1.06 22.09 8.49
N TYR A 84 -0.99 21.53 7.29
CA TYR A 84 0.26 21.10 6.67
C TYR A 84 0.51 21.83 5.34
N PRO A 85 1.64 22.54 5.20
CA PRO A 85 1.93 23.29 3.97
C PRO A 85 2.27 22.36 2.79
N ARG A 86 2.66 21.11 3.06
CA ARG A 86 3.06 20.09 2.08
C ARG A 86 2.91 18.69 2.68
N ILE A 87 3.01 17.67 1.84
CA ILE A 87 3.40 16.32 2.25
C ILE A 87 4.65 15.92 1.44
N ASP A 88 5.58 15.20 2.05
CA ASP A 88 6.82 14.76 1.39
C ASP A 88 6.66 13.36 0.79
N CYS A 89 5.81 12.52 1.37
CA CYS A 89 5.50 11.21 0.81
C CYS A 89 4.02 10.84 0.99
N LEU A 90 3.41 10.33 -0.09
CA LEU A 90 2.10 9.68 -0.09
C LEU A 90 2.27 8.17 -0.32
N VAL A 91 1.86 7.37 0.66
CA VAL A 91 1.86 5.91 0.58
C VAL A 91 0.40 5.41 0.50
N ASN A 92 -0.01 5.06 -0.72
CA ASN A 92 -1.26 4.35 -0.98
C ASN A 92 -1.12 2.88 -0.55
N ASN A 93 -1.28 2.63 0.75
CA ASN A 93 -1.16 1.30 1.35
C ASN A 93 -2.51 0.59 1.56
N ALA A 94 -3.61 1.34 1.76
CA ALA A 94 -4.93 0.75 1.93
C ALA A 94 -5.25 -0.21 0.77
N GLY A 95 -5.66 -1.43 1.12
CA GLY A 95 -5.88 -2.52 0.17
C GLY A 95 -6.59 -3.70 0.81
N ALA A 96 -7.38 -4.42 0.01
CA ALA A 96 -8.19 -5.53 0.46
C ALA A 96 -8.30 -6.62 -0.62
N SER A 97 -8.49 -7.87 -0.20
CA SER A 97 -8.83 -9.01 -1.08
C SER A 97 -10.21 -9.54 -0.68
N PHE A 98 -11.08 -9.76 -1.67
CA PHE A 98 -12.46 -10.20 -1.45
C PHE A 98 -12.75 -11.57 -2.11
N ASP A 99 -11.73 -12.24 -2.65
CA ASP A 99 -11.88 -13.54 -3.31
C ASP A 99 -12.42 -14.62 -2.36
N ALA A 100 -12.03 -14.58 -1.07
CA ALA A 100 -12.55 -15.49 -0.05
C ALA A 100 -14.06 -15.29 0.22
N CYS A 101 -14.58 -14.06 0.07
CA CYS A 101 -16.00 -13.77 0.23
C CYS A 101 -16.85 -14.46 -0.85
N ILE A 102 -16.29 -14.66 -2.05
CA ILE A 102 -16.94 -15.44 -3.12
C ILE A 102 -17.07 -16.90 -2.68
N GLN A 103 -15.98 -17.48 -2.16
CA GLN A 103 -15.94 -18.89 -1.73
C GLN A 103 -16.88 -19.16 -0.55
N GLN A 104 -17.01 -18.19 0.35
CA GLN A 104 -17.90 -18.27 1.52
C GLN A 104 -19.37 -17.94 1.18
N GLY A 105 -19.66 -17.51 -0.05
CA GLY A 105 -21.01 -17.11 -0.46
C GLY A 105 -21.50 -15.80 0.15
N SER A 106 -20.63 -15.03 0.82
CA SER A 106 -20.97 -13.73 1.43
C SER A 106 -20.97 -12.58 0.43
N MET A 107 -20.35 -12.77 -0.74
CA MET A 107 -20.44 -11.85 -1.88
C MET A 107 -20.61 -12.61 -3.18
N THR A 108 -21.36 -12.04 -4.12
CA THR A 108 -21.30 -12.48 -5.52
C THR A 108 -19.94 -12.16 -6.12
N MET A 109 -19.56 -12.87 -7.20
CA MET A 109 -18.31 -12.59 -7.93
C MET A 109 -18.24 -11.12 -8.39
N ARG A 110 -19.35 -10.55 -8.90
CA ARG A 110 -19.41 -9.14 -9.32
C ARG A 110 -19.12 -8.19 -8.17
N GLN A 111 -19.73 -8.41 -7.00
CA GLN A 111 -19.52 -7.57 -5.83
C GLN A 111 -18.05 -7.60 -5.37
N ALA A 112 -17.48 -8.80 -5.23
CA ALA A 112 -16.09 -8.96 -4.78
C ALA A 112 -15.08 -8.35 -5.76
N TRP A 113 -15.28 -8.52 -7.08
CA TRP A 113 -14.40 -7.93 -8.10
C TRP A 113 -14.48 -6.40 -8.12
N ASN A 114 -15.70 -5.84 -8.10
CA ASN A 114 -15.90 -4.40 -8.06
C ASN A 114 -15.28 -3.81 -6.78
N LYS A 115 -15.54 -4.40 -5.61
CA LYS A 115 -14.98 -3.95 -4.33
C LYS A 115 -13.45 -4.03 -4.30
N SER A 116 -12.86 -5.05 -4.93
CA SER A 116 -11.40 -5.16 -5.06
C SER A 116 -10.82 -4.01 -5.87
N TRP A 117 -11.48 -3.59 -6.95
CA TRP A 117 -11.06 -2.44 -7.75
C TRP A 117 -11.29 -1.11 -7.03
N ASP A 118 -12.44 -0.97 -6.39
CA ASP A 118 -12.84 0.22 -5.64
C ASP A 118 -11.79 0.58 -4.58
N VAL A 119 -11.46 -0.36 -3.69
CA VAL A 119 -10.46 -0.14 -2.63
C VAL A 119 -9.05 0.05 -3.19
N ASN A 120 -8.58 -0.87 -4.05
CA ASN A 120 -7.16 -0.97 -4.35
C ASN A 120 -6.70 -0.06 -5.49
N VAL A 121 -7.61 0.35 -6.38
CA VAL A 121 -7.28 1.13 -7.58
C VAL A 121 -7.99 2.46 -7.55
N THR A 122 -9.32 2.49 -7.51
CA THR A 122 -10.10 3.72 -7.54
C THR A 122 -9.76 4.62 -6.34
N GLY A 123 -9.80 4.06 -5.12
CA GLY A 123 -9.45 4.80 -3.91
C GLY A 123 -8.03 5.36 -3.95
N ALA A 124 -7.05 4.57 -4.43
CA ALA A 124 -5.67 5.04 -4.58
C ALA A 124 -5.51 6.12 -5.66
N GLN A 125 -6.28 6.05 -6.76
CA GLN A 125 -6.33 7.08 -7.79
C GLN A 125 -6.85 8.41 -7.23
N ILE A 126 -7.96 8.35 -6.49
CA ILE A 126 -8.64 9.52 -5.94
C ILE A 126 -7.81 10.13 -4.82
N MET A 127 -7.29 9.31 -3.88
CA MET A 127 -6.32 9.74 -2.87
C MET A 127 -5.14 10.49 -3.49
N THR A 128 -4.53 9.93 -4.55
CA THR A 128 -3.40 10.56 -5.24
C THR A 128 -3.81 11.89 -5.86
N SER A 129 -4.91 11.91 -6.60
CA SER A 129 -5.39 13.12 -7.28
C SER A 129 -5.71 14.25 -6.28
N THR A 130 -6.37 13.92 -5.17
CA THR A 130 -6.79 14.88 -4.15
C THR A 130 -5.59 15.44 -3.37
N PHE A 131 -4.61 14.61 -2.99
CA PHE A 131 -3.46 15.06 -2.20
C PHE A 131 -2.28 15.57 -3.03
N LEU A 132 -2.33 15.43 -4.35
CA LEU A 132 -1.28 15.89 -5.27
C LEU A 132 -0.87 17.36 -5.05
N PRO A 133 -1.80 18.33 -4.83
CA PRO A 133 -1.42 19.72 -4.59
C PRO A 133 -0.50 19.93 -3.38
N LEU A 134 -0.59 19.09 -2.34
CA LEU A 134 0.32 19.14 -1.19
C LEU A 134 1.64 18.44 -1.50
N LEU A 135 1.60 17.33 -2.25
CA LEU A 135 2.79 16.58 -2.63
C LEU A 135 3.71 17.41 -3.53
N LEU A 136 3.17 18.13 -4.51
CA LEU A 136 3.93 18.99 -5.44
C LEU A 136 4.66 20.15 -4.75
N LYS A 137 4.35 20.45 -3.49
CA LYS A 137 5.06 21.47 -2.69
C LYS A 137 6.29 20.92 -1.97
N SER A 138 6.53 19.61 -2.00
CA SER A 138 7.75 19.01 -1.46
C SER A 138 8.94 19.25 -2.39
N SER A 139 10.12 19.40 -1.81
CA SER A 139 11.39 19.45 -2.54
C SER A 139 11.92 18.06 -2.94
N ASP A 140 11.39 16.98 -2.35
CA ASP A 140 11.70 15.59 -2.72
C ASP A 140 10.42 14.73 -2.66
N PRO A 141 9.43 14.98 -3.55
CA PRO A 141 8.13 14.33 -3.48
C PRO A 141 8.18 12.84 -3.85
N ARG A 142 7.57 12.01 -3.00
CA ARG A 142 7.52 10.54 -3.16
C ARG A 142 6.09 10.02 -3.19
N LEU A 143 5.75 9.25 -4.22
CA LEU A 143 4.45 8.61 -4.38
C LEU A 143 4.62 7.09 -4.45
N ILE A 144 4.03 6.36 -3.51
CA ILE A 144 4.22 4.92 -3.38
C ILE A 144 2.86 4.23 -3.42
N PHE A 145 2.74 3.19 -4.26
CA PHE A 145 1.57 2.31 -4.30
C PHE A 145 1.95 0.92 -3.78
N VAL A 146 1.29 0.45 -2.72
CA VAL A 146 1.53 -0.91 -2.21
C VAL A 146 0.79 -1.91 -3.12
N THR A 147 1.55 -2.60 -3.96
CA THR A 147 1.07 -3.63 -4.88
C THR A 147 1.25 -5.03 -4.28
N SER A 148 1.33 -6.07 -5.11
CA SER A 148 1.57 -7.45 -4.71
C SER A 148 2.53 -8.17 -5.65
N GLY A 149 3.18 -9.22 -5.17
CA GLY A 149 3.90 -10.19 -6.02
C GLY A 149 3.01 -10.84 -7.08
N LEU A 150 1.71 -10.89 -6.84
CA LEU A 150 0.73 -11.55 -7.71
C LEU A 150 0.27 -10.66 -8.89
N SER A 151 0.75 -9.42 -8.97
CA SER A 151 0.38 -8.47 -10.04
C SER A 151 1.28 -8.52 -11.27
N SER A 152 2.29 -9.39 -11.29
CA SER A 152 3.17 -9.57 -12.46
C SER A 152 2.49 -10.45 -13.50
N LEU A 153 2.29 -9.94 -14.72
CA LEU A 153 1.84 -10.67 -15.89
C LEU A 153 2.89 -11.69 -16.35
N GLU A 154 4.18 -11.33 -16.33
CA GLU A 154 5.26 -12.26 -16.63
C GLU A 154 5.26 -13.43 -15.63
N GLY A 155 5.20 -13.12 -14.32
CA GLY A 155 5.08 -14.15 -13.28
C GLY A 155 3.78 -14.95 -13.34
N ALA A 156 2.69 -14.40 -13.88
CA ALA A 156 1.41 -15.08 -14.07
C ALA A 156 1.38 -16.03 -15.27
N SER A 157 2.20 -15.74 -16.29
CA SER A 157 2.30 -16.51 -17.53
C SER A 157 3.45 -17.52 -17.53
N ASP A 158 4.38 -17.39 -16.59
CA ASP A 158 5.51 -18.31 -16.40
C ASP A 158 5.02 -19.72 -16.01
N PRO A 159 5.20 -20.75 -16.88
CA PRO A 159 4.78 -22.12 -16.59
C PRO A 159 5.67 -22.80 -15.54
N SER A 160 6.85 -22.24 -15.25
CA SER A 160 7.75 -22.76 -14.20
C SER A 160 7.38 -22.27 -12.80
N ASN A 161 6.49 -21.28 -12.69
CA ASN A 161 6.04 -20.77 -11.41
C ASN A 161 5.10 -21.80 -10.74
N PRO A 162 5.45 -22.35 -9.57
CA PRO A 162 4.66 -23.40 -8.90
C PRO A 162 3.27 -22.94 -8.47
N GLY A 163 3.02 -21.62 -8.39
CA GLY A 163 1.69 -21.07 -8.13
C GLY A 163 0.75 -21.08 -9.33
N ASN A 164 1.26 -21.27 -10.55
CA ASN A 164 0.47 -21.29 -11.79
C ASN A 164 0.01 -22.72 -12.10
N VAL A 165 -0.84 -23.26 -11.23
CA VAL A 165 -1.36 -24.62 -11.36
C VAL A 165 -2.41 -24.69 -12.48
N VAL A 166 -2.22 -25.59 -13.44
CA VAL A 166 -3.19 -25.84 -14.52
C VAL A 166 -4.33 -26.73 -13.98
N PRO A 167 -5.59 -26.24 -13.97
CA PRO A 167 -6.71 -27.03 -13.47
C PRO A 167 -7.13 -28.14 -14.45
N PRO A 168 -7.53 -29.34 -13.98
CA PRO A 168 -7.96 -30.44 -14.84
C PRO A 168 -9.19 -30.08 -15.69
N PRO A 169 -9.46 -30.78 -16.81
CA PRO A 169 -10.65 -30.54 -17.63
C PRO A 169 -11.96 -30.59 -16.83
N GLY A 170 -12.96 -29.79 -17.22
CA GLY A 170 -14.27 -29.73 -16.56
C GLY A 170 -14.41 -28.63 -15.51
N LEU A 171 -15.53 -28.68 -14.78
CA LEU A 171 -15.88 -27.77 -13.69
C LEU A 171 -15.72 -28.47 -12.33
N PRO A 172 -15.43 -27.71 -11.25
CA PRO A 172 -15.25 -26.26 -11.20
C PRO A 172 -13.84 -25.78 -11.58
N LYS A 173 -13.74 -24.55 -12.10
CA LYS A 173 -12.46 -23.83 -12.29
C LYS A 173 -12.25 -22.83 -11.16
N VAL A 174 -11.55 -23.26 -10.10
CA VAL A 174 -11.24 -22.39 -8.97
C VAL A 174 -10.08 -21.46 -9.34
N GLN A 175 -10.32 -20.15 -9.28
CA GLN A 175 -9.30 -19.13 -9.54
C GLN A 175 -9.00 -18.40 -8.24
N ALA A 176 -7.95 -18.83 -7.53
CA ALA A 176 -7.56 -18.20 -6.26
C ALA A 176 -7.02 -16.79 -6.51
N PHE A 177 -7.49 -15.81 -5.73
CA PHE A 177 -7.04 -14.41 -5.77
C PHE A 177 -7.23 -13.73 -7.13
N ALA A 178 -8.12 -14.21 -8.01
CA ALA A 178 -8.26 -13.68 -9.36
C ALA A 178 -8.63 -12.19 -9.37
N GLY A 179 -9.58 -11.78 -8.52
CA GLY A 179 -9.99 -10.39 -8.39
C GLY A 179 -8.86 -9.51 -7.87
N TYR A 180 -8.18 -9.98 -6.82
CA TYR A 180 -7.03 -9.29 -6.24
C TYR A 180 -5.84 -9.16 -7.22
N ARG A 181 -5.53 -10.21 -7.99
CA ARG A 181 -4.49 -10.19 -9.03
C ARG A 181 -4.79 -9.16 -10.11
N ALA A 182 -6.01 -9.18 -10.62
CA ALA A 182 -6.45 -8.26 -11.65
C ALA A 182 -6.38 -6.80 -11.16
N CYS A 183 -6.88 -6.50 -9.97
CA CYS A 183 -6.86 -5.12 -9.47
C CYS A 183 -5.44 -4.64 -9.14
N LYS A 184 -4.55 -5.48 -8.57
CA LYS A 184 -3.15 -5.08 -8.32
C LYS A 184 -2.34 -4.93 -9.61
N THR A 185 -2.71 -5.63 -10.69
CA THR A 185 -2.16 -5.37 -12.04
C THR A 185 -2.66 -4.02 -12.57
N GLY A 186 -3.95 -3.72 -12.40
CA GLY A 186 -4.53 -2.40 -12.71
C GLY A 186 -3.83 -1.27 -11.94
N LEU A 187 -3.54 -1.49 -10.66
CA LEU A 187 -2.77 -0.57 -9.81
C LEU A 187 -1.36 -0.31 -10.36
N ASN A 188 -0.68 -1.33 -10.90
CA ASN A 188 0.63 -1.15 -11.54
C ASN A 188 0.52 -0.27 -12.79
N MET A 189 -0.48 -0.49 -13.64
CA MET A 189 -0.73 0.36 -14.81
C MET A 189 -1.04 1.81 -14.40
N MET A 190 -1.86 1.99 -13.36
CA MET A 190 -2.17 3.30 -12.80
C MET A 190 -0.92 4.02 -12.27
N MET A 191 -0.03 3.30 -11.57
CA MET A 191 1.25 3.84 -11.11
C MET A 191 2.10 4.33 -12.29
N LEU A 192 2.22 3.55 -13.38
CA LEU A 192 2.98 3.95 -14.57
C LEU A 192 2.42 5.23 -15.20
N ASN A 193 1.09 5.41 -15.20
CA ASN A 193 0.47 6.64 -15.66
C ASN A 193 0.89 7.83 -14.79
N TRP A 194 0.87 7.70 -13.46
CA TRP A 194 1.34 8.75 -12.55
C TRP A 194 2.83 9.03 -12.70
N ALA A 195 3.67 7.99 -12.82
CA ALA A 195 5.11 8.14 -13.02
C ALA A 195 5.44 8.93 -14.29
N ARG A 196 4.68 8.70 -15.37
CA ARG A 196 4.82 9.49 -16.61
C ARG A 196 4.32 10.92 -16.43
N SER A 197 3.13 11.10 -15.86
CA SER A 197 2.48 12.41 -15.77
C SER A 197 3.21 13.37 -14.83
N LEU A 198 3.82 12.87 -13.76
CA LEU A 198 4.50 13.68 -12.74
C LEU A 198 6.02 13.77 -12.94
N LYS A 199 6.54 13.25 -14.06
CA LYS A 199 7.98 13.20 -14.33
C LYS A 199 8.61 14.59 -14.35
N SER A 200 7.95 15.55 -14.99
CA SER A 200 8.45 16.93 -15.09
C SER A 200 8.36 17.69 -13.77
N ASP A 201 7.48 17.27 -12.88
CA ASP A 201 7.33 17.82 -11.52
C ASP A 201 8.36 17.24 -10.53
N GLY A 202 9.19 16.29 -10.96
CA GLY A 202 10.21 15.66 -10.11
C GLY A 202 9.66 14.66 -9.08
N VAL A 203 8.39 14.26 -9.18
CA VAL A 203 7.80 13.26 -8.26
C VAL A 203 8.37 11.88 -8.56
N LYS A 204 8.95 11.27 -7.54
CA LYS A 204 9.46 9.90 -7.61
C LYS A 204 8.33 8.93 -7.29
N VAL A 205 8.05 8.01 -8.21
CA VAL A 205 6.89 7.10 -8.13
C VAL A 205 7.32 5.64 -8.16
N TRP A 206 6.74 4.80 -7.30
CA TRP A 206 6.97 3.36 -7.28
C TRP A 206 5.70 2.56 -7.00
N SER A 207 5.72 1.30 -7.44
CA SER A 207 4.90 0.25 -6.83
C SER A 207 5.79 -0.59 -5.92
N VAL A 208 5.30 -0.98 -4.74
CA VAL A 208 6.06 -1.82 -3.79
C VAL A 208 5.28 -3.08 -3.47
N ALA A 209 5.85 -4.24 -3.75
CA ALA A 209 5.36 -5.56 -3.41
C ALA A 209 6.10 -6.07 -2.17
N PRO A 210 5.50 -5.99 -0.97
CA PRO A 210 6.20 -6.31 0.29
C PRO A 210 6.34 -7.81 0.55
N GLY A 211 5.70 -8.66 -0.26
CA GLY A 211 5.78 -10.13 -0.18
C GLY A 211 4.59 -10.76 0.50
N LEU A 212 4.63 -12.11 0.62
CA LEU A 212 3.64 -12.85 1.40
C LEU A 212 3.96 -12.67 2.88
N LEU A 213 3.20 -11.80 3.53
CA LEU A 213 3.39 -11.44 4.94
C LEU A 213 2.17 -11.86 5.74
N ALA A 214 2.39 -12.34 6.97
CA ALA A 214 1.34 -12.82 7.87
C ALA A 214 0.51 -11.64 8.42
N THR A 215 -0.28 -11.02 7.55
CA THR A 215 -1.23 -9.95 7.87
C THR A 215 -2.65 -10.46 7.68
N SER A 216 -3.63 -9.79 8.30
CA SER A 216 -5.06 -10.11 8.15
C SER A 216 -5.55 -10.07 6.70
N LEU A 217 -4.86 -9.36 5.80
CA LEU A 217 -5.17 -9.28 4.38
C LEU A 217 -4.98 -10.61 3.63
N GLY A 218 -4.02 -11.45 4.06
CA GLY A 218 -3.77 -12.75 3.43
C GLY A 218 -4.73 -13.85 3.91
N GLY A 219 -5.61 -13.55 4.87
CA GLY A 219 -6.41 -14.53 5.60
C GLY A 219 -5.90 -14.71 7.04
N ASP A 220 -6.14 -15.89 7.60
CA ASP A 220 -5.70 -16.22 8.96
C ASP A 220 -4.16 -16.18 9.05
N PRO A 221 -3.57 -15.33 9.92
CA PRO A 221 -2.12 -15.23 10.10
C PRO A 221 -1.43 -16.56 10.44
N GLU A 222 -2.09 -17.46 11.16
CA GLU A 222 -1.52 -18.78 11.47
C GLU A 222 -1.47 -19.70 10.24
N VAL A 223 -2.51 -19.65 9.40
CA VAL A 223 -2.54 -20.37 8.12
C VAL A 223 -1.50 -19.79 7.16
N LEU A 224 -1.36 -18.47 7.11
CA LEU A 224 -0.36 -17.79 6.30
C LEU A 224 1.07 -18.17 6.71
N ARG A 225 1.37 -18.24 8.01
CA ARG A 225 2.69 -18.69 8.50
C ARG A 225 3.00 -20.12 8.04
N LYS A 226 2.00 -21.02 8.06
CA LYS A 226 2.16 -22.40 7.53
C LYS A 226 2.41 -22.44 6.02
N LEU A 227 1.93 -21.45 5.28
CA LEU A 227 2.19 -21.25 3.86
C LEU A 227 3.50 -20.49 3.56
N GLY A 228 4.34 -20.27 4.58
CA GLY A 228 5.64 -19.61 4.44
C GLY A 228 5.60 -18.09 4.47
N ALA A 229 4.49 -17.48 4.93
CA ALA A 229 4.41 -16.04 5.11
C ALA A 229 5.43 -15.56 6.13
N LYS A 230 6.17 -14.51 5.79
CA LYS A 230 7.18 -13.91 6.67
C LYS A 230 6.57 -12.90 7.63
N ASP A 231 7.41 -12.44 8.57
CA ASP A 231 7.05 -11.40 9.52
C ASP A 231 6.64 -10.09 8.81
N PRO A 232 5.48 -9.48 9.14
CA PRO A 232 5.01 -8.23 8.56
C PRO A 232 5.99 -7.06 8.67
N GLY A 233 6.85 -7.03 9.67
CA GLY A 233 7.88 -6.01 9.87
C GLY A 233 8.84 -5.88 8.68
N ILE A 234 9.06 -6.97 7.93
CA ILE A 234 9.84 -6.94 6.68
C ILE A 234 9.19 -5.98 5.67
N GLY A 235 7.86 -6.01 5.54
CA GLY A 235 7.13 -5.11 4.64
C GLY A 235 7.32 -3.65 5.01
N GLY A 236 7.23 -3.33 6.31
CA GLY A 236 7.50 -1.99 6.82
C GLY A 236 8.91 -1.51 6.51
N GLU A 237 9.91 -2.38 6.65
CA GLU A 237 11.30 -2.09 6.31
C GLU A 237 11.55 -1.86 4.80
N VAL A 238 10.86 -2.60 3.94
CA VAL A 238 10.89 -2.36 2.48
C VAL A 238 10.37 -0.96 2.17
N LEU A 239 9.19 -0.62 2.72
CA LEU A 239 8.57 0.68 2.48
C LEU A 239 9.44 1.82 3.01
N ARG A 240 9.97 1.70 4.24
CA ARG A 240 10.94 2.65 4.81
C ARG A 240 12.13 2.83 3.87
N GLY A 241 12.70 1.75 3.34
CA GLY A 241 13.83 1.84 2.42
C GLY A 241 13.55 2.62 1.14
N VAL A 242 12.33 2.50 0.58
CA VAL A 242 11.91 3.32 -0.58
C VAL A 242 11.69 4.78 -0.18
N ILE A 243 11.08 5.03 0.98
CA ILE A 243 10.87 6.39 1.53
C ILE A 243 12.22 7.10 1.76
N GLU A 244 13.22 6.39 2.27
CA GLU A 244 14.58 6.89 2.55
C GLU A 244 15.49 6.91 1.32
N GLY A 245 14.97 6.59 0.14
CA GLY A 245 15.71 6.75 -1.12
C GLY A 245 16.66 5.61 -1.50
N ARG A 246 16.66 4.47 -0.78
CA ARG A 246 17.48 3.29 -1.14
C ARG A 246 17.15 2.74 -2.52
N ARG A 247 15.97 3.07 -3.06
CA ARG A 247 15.45 2.62 -4.37
C ARG A 247 15.22 3.77 -5.36
N ASP A 248 15.90 4.90 -5.19
CA ASP A 248 15.83 6.05 -6.12
C ASP A 248 16.31 5.71 -7.54
N ALA A 249 17.21 4.73 -7.69
CA ALA A 249 17.62 4.21 -9.00
C ALA A 249 16.52 3.41 -9.73
N ASP A 250 15.43 3.09 -9.03
CA ASP A 250 14.33 2.27 -9.54
C ASP A 250 13.00 3.04 -9.66
N VAL A 251 13.04 4.37 -9.72
CA VAL A 251 11.85 5.20 -9.99
C VAL A 251 11.13 4.72 -11.25
N GLY A 252 9.81 4.60 -11.15
CA GLY A 252 8.93 4.09 -12.22
C GLY A 252 8.86 2.57 -12.31
N LYS A 253 9.44 1.82 -11.36
CA LYS A 253 9.43 0.35 -11.34
C LYS A 253 8.59 -0.23 -10.19
N ALA A 254 8.28 -1.52 -10.29
CA ALA A 254 7.77 -2.32 -9.17
C ALA A 254 8.93 -2.91 -8.36
N ILE A 255 8.91 -2.69 -7.05
CA ILE A 255 9.97 -3.03 -6.12
C ILE A 255 9.56 -4.21 -5.25
N ARG A 256 10.48 -5.15 -5.00
CA ARG A 256 10.32 -6.22 -4.00
C ARG A 256 11.67 -6.57 -3.40
N GLU A 257 11.69 -7.13 -2.18
CA GLU A 257 12.92 -7.57 -1.50
C GLU A 257 13.01 -9.11 -1.42
N TYR A 258 12.38 -9.80 -2.37
CA TYR A 258 12.44 -11.25 -2.52
C TYR A 258 12.55 -11.62 -4.01
N LYS A 259 13.18 -12.77 -4.30
CA LYS A 259 13.58 -13.18 -5.66
C LYS A 259 14.56 -12.18 -6.29
N THR A 260 14.05 -11.10 -6.86
CA THR A 260 14.85 -10.04 -7.51
C THR A 260 14.39 -8.66 -7.03
N PRO A 261 15.30 -7.67 -6.90
CA PRO A 261 14.96 -6.34 -6.38
C PRO A 261 13.85 -5.62 -7.16
N VAL A 262 13.81 -5.82 -8.48
CA VAL A 262 12.76 -5.31 -9.36
C VAL A 262 11.84 -6.46 -9.73
N GLN A 263 10.54 -6.26 -9.53
CA GLN A 263 9.49 -7.16 -9.98
C GLN A 263 9.22 -6.93 -11.48
N PRO A 264 9.23 -7.99 -12.31
CA PRO A 264 8.71 -7.90 -13.67
C PRO A 264 7.23 -7.48 -13.68
N TRP A 265 6.80 -6.82 -14.75
CA TRP A 265 5.41 -6.40 -14.90
C TRP A 265 4.44 -7.55 -15.09
#